data_AF-A0A821U3Y0-F1
#
_entry.id   AF-A0A821U3Y0-F1
#
_cell.length_a   1.000
_cell.length_b   1.000
_cell.length_c   1.000
_cell.angle_alpha   90.00
_cell.angle_beta   90.00
_cell.angle_gamma   90.00
#
_symmetry.space_group_name_H-M   'P 1'
#
loop_
_entity.id
_entity.type
_entity.pdbx_description
1 polymer ?
#
loop_
_entity_poly.entity_id
_entity_poly.type
_entity_poly.pdbx_seq_one_letter_code
_entity_poly.pdbx_strand_id
1 'polypeptide(L)'
;MASNNIYHEDHIDNSEDNDNDETEQIDDQITVTTKKKRKKKKKNKVQTVINDENIENDIIINGTEAIATLSISQDDDEKEDENVEVDETKTTTKKKNRKKKKATTFVTNNSSTSISRLQQTNPPSIPICDLYPDGNYPEGQILEHPIPKIPPTDRSLAINRMTNEEKRMLDMAQTEIYRELRQAAECHRQTRKWVMSWIEPGMKMIDICERLENMNRTLIKENGLEAGLAFPTGCSLNNCAAHYTPNNGDNTILQHDDVCKIDFGTHINGRIIDCAWTLAFNPKYDELLKAVREATNTGIQTAGIDVRLCDIGEAIQEVMESHEIELDGKLYP
;
A
#
# COMPACT_ATOMS: atom_id res chain seq x y z
N MET A 1 11.24 61.43 -16.32
CA MET A 1 10.42 62.35 -17.15
C MET A 1 10.06 61.61 -18.42
N ALA A 2 8.84 61.08 -18.52
CA ALA A 2 8.29 60.58 -19.78
C ALA A 2 6.84 61.05 -19.81
N SER A 3 6.58 61.98 -20.71
CA SER A 3 5.32 62.71 -20.85
C SER A 3 4.43 62.05 -21.90
N ASN A 4 3.15 61.99 -21.53
CA ASN A 4 1.90 62.11 -22.29
C ASN A 4 1.66 61.27 -23.57
N ASN A 5 0.65 60.40 -23.68
CA ASN A 5 -0.82 60.50 -23.59
C ASN A 5 -1.53 61.10 -24.84
N ILE A 6 -2.54 60.35 -25.35
CA ILE A 6 -3.88 60.76 -25.86
C ILE A 6 -4.28 60.47 -27.34
N TYR A 7 -5.20 59.48 -27.46
CA TYR A 7 -6.51 59.33 -28.17
C TYR A 7 -6.85 59.98 -29.54
N HIS A 8 -7.48 59.20 -30.45
CA HIS A 8 -8.95 59.11 -30.75
C HIS A 8 -9.19 58.12 -31.95
N GLU A 9 -10.08 57.11 -31.84
CA GLU A 9 -11.49 57.00 -32.37
C GLU A 9 -11.65 57.32 -33.87
N ASP A 10 -12.51 56.73 -34.70
CA ASP A 10 -13.46 55.61 -34.70
C ASP A 10 -13.95 55.52 -36.16
N HIS A 11 -14.34 54.35 -36.68
CA HIS A 11 -15.54 54.25 -37.52
C HIS A 11 -16.05 52.80 -37.68
N ILE A 12 -17.35 52.71 -37.44
CA ILE A 12 -18.28 51.58 -37.45
C ILE A 12 -18.84 51.42 -38.89
N ASP A 13 -19.08 50.20 -39.37
CA ASP A 13 -20.38 49.87 -39.98
C ASP A 13 -20.71 48.37 -39.96
N ASN A 14 -22.01 48.14 -39.89
CA ASN A 14 -22.79 46.95 -39.55
C ASN A 14 -23.02 45.98 -40.72
N SER A 15 -23.37 44.73 -40.40
CA SER A 15 -24.56 44.06 -40.99
C SER A 15 -24.90 42.73 -40.29
N GLU A 16 -25.92 42.81 -39.42
CA GLU A 16 -27.07 41.93 -39.14
C GLU A 16 -27.08 40.43 -39.58
N ASP A 17 -27.26 39.58 -38.56
CA ASP A 17 -28.27 38.53 -38.32
C ASP A 17 -28.89 37.70 -39.48
N ASN A 18 -28.86 36.37 -39.31
CA ASN A 18 -30.05 35.53 -39.40
C ASN A 18 -29.83 34.15 -38.74
N ASP A 19 -30.58 33.91 -37.67
CA ASP A 19 -30.89 32.60 -37.11
C ASP A 19 -31.65 31.73 -38.14
N ASN A 20 -31.35 30.44 -38.19
CA ASN A 20 -32.34 29.43 -38.59
C ASN A 20 -32.00 28.08 -37.93
N ASP A 21 -32.84 27.77 -36.95
CA ASP A 21 -32.99 26.52 -36.24
C ASP A 21 -33.92 25.63 -37.10
N GLU A 22 -33.42 24.54 -37.68
CA GLU A 22 -34.26 23.54 -38.35
C GLU A 22 -34.15 22.17 -37.65
N THR A 23 -35.22 21.85 -36.95
CA THR A 23 -35.60 20.54 -36.46
C THR A 23 -35.99 19.61 -37.61
N GLU A 24 -35.35 18.45 -37.75
CA GLU A 24 -35.93 17.33 -38.50
C GLU A 24 -36.26 16.15 -37.56
N GLN A 25 -37.55 16.00 -37.32
CA GLN A 25 -38.17 14.74 -36.93
C GLN A 25 -38.25 13.83 -38.17
N ILE A 26 -37.82 12.58 -38.05
CA ILE A 26 -38.31 11.51 -38.92
C ILE A 26 -38.84 10.42 -38.00
N ASP A 27 -40.16 10.29 -38.01
CA ASP A 27 -40.86 9.12 -37.51
C ASP A 27 -41.44 8.34 -38.71
N ASP A 28 -41.51 7.05 -38.49
CA ASP A 28 -42.59 6.14 -38.90
C ASP A 28 -42.42 5.08 -40.03
N GLN A 29 -42.78 3.85 -39.60
CA GLN A 29 -43.30 2.67 -40.32
C GLN A 29 -42.44 1.43 -40.62
N ILE A 30 -42.39 0.56 -39.59
CA ILE A 30 -42.98 -0.80 -39.52
C ILE A 30 -42.70 -1.80 -40.67
N THR A 31 -42.06 -2.93 -40.33
CA THR A 31 -42.63 -4.27 -40.58
C THR A 31 -42.18 -5.30 -39.54
N VAL A 32 -43.15 -6.11 -39.12
CA VAL A 32 -43.17 -7.08 -38.02
C VAL A 32 -42.62 -8.44 -38.47
N THR A 33 -41.84 -9.13 -37.64
CA THR A 33 -42.01 -10.60 -37.44
C THR A 33 -41.54 -11.07 -36.04
N THR A 34 -42.55 -11.43 -35.26
CA THR A 34 -42.65 -12.30 -34.07
C THR A 34 -41.50 -13.25 -33.67
N LYS A 35 -41.22 -13.35 -32.36
CA LYS A 35 -41.63 -14.51 -31.50
C LYS A 35 -41.33 -14.32 -29.99
N LYS A 36 -42.32 -14.73 -29.20
CA LYS A 36 -42.49 -14.71 -27.73
C LYS A 36 -41.43 -15.53 -26.96
N LYS A 37 -41.10 -15.10 -25.74
CA LYS A 37 -41.38 -15.87 -24.49
C LYS A 37 -41.20 -15.02 -23.21
N ARG A 38 -42.32 -14.82 -22.51
CA ARG A 38 -42.44 -14.30 -21.14
C ARG A 38 -41.95 -15.34 -20.13
N LYS A 39 -41.27 -14.91 -19.05
CA LYS A 39 -41.35 -15.54 -17.72
C LYS A 39 -41.40 -14.47 -16.63
N LYS A 40 -42.56 -14.36 -15.98
CA LYS A 40 -42.82 -13.62 -14.73
C LYS A 40 -42.09 -14.34 -13.58
N LYS A 41 -41.42 -13.59 -12.69
CA LYS A 41 -41.17 -14.02 -11.30
C LYS A 41 -41.74 -12.98 -10.34
N LYS A 42 -42.44 -13.50 -9.32
CA LYS A 42 -43.28 -12.81 -8.35
C LYS A 42 -42.46 -11.98 -7.36
N LYS A 43 -42.98 -10.79 -7.02
CA LYS A 43 -42.69 -10.06 -5.78
C LYS A 43 -43.24 -10.88 -4.60
N ASN A 44 -42.44 -11.10 -3.57
CA ASN A 44 -42.93 -11.45 -2.24
C ASN A 44 -42.65 -10.28 -1.30
N LYS A 45 -43.69 -9.94 -0.55
CA LYS A 45 -43.78 -8.86 0.42
C LYS A 45 -43.46 -9.44 1.80
N VAL A 46 -42.81 -8.60 2.61
CA VAL A 46 -42.32 -8.80 3.98
C VAL A 46 -43.42 -9.24 4.96
N GLN A 47 -43.04 -10.07 5.93
CA GLN A 47 -43.67 -10.11 7.24
C GLN A 47 -42.59 -10.38 8.30
N THR A 48 -42.13 -9.32 8.98
CA THR A 48 -41.28 -9.43 10.17
C THR A 48 -42.06 -8.81 11.32
N VAL A 49 -42.22 -9.61 12.37
CA VAL A 49 -42.88 -9.28 13.63
C VAL A 49 -41.90 -8.48 14.49
N ILE A 50 -42.40 -7.40 15.09
CA ILE A 50 -41.72 -6.55 16.06
C ILE A 50 -41.58 -7.32 17.37
N ASN A 51 -40.40 -7.25 18.00
CA ASN A 51 -40.26 -7.36 19.45
C ASN A 51 -39.08 -6.46 19.87
N ASP A 52 -39.43 -5.38 20.57
CA ASP A 52 -38.55 -4.49 21.32
C ASP A 52 -38.03 -5.22 22.56
N GLU A 53 -36.72 -5.21 22.81
CA GLU A 53 -36.19 -5.14 24.18
C GLU A 53 -34.87 -4.34 24.19
N ASN A 54 -34.91 -3.22 24.92
CA ASN A 54 -33.81 -2.34 25.29
C ASN A 54 -32.83 -3.04 26.23
N ILE A 55 -31.52 -2.92 25.98
CA ILE A 55 -30.51 -2.89 27.06
C ILE A 55 -29.45 -1.85 26.71
N GLU A 56 -29.57 -0.69 27.37
CA GLU A 56 -28.51 0.29 27.57
C GLU A 56 -27.33 -0.35 28.33
N ASN A 57 -26.10 -0.03 27.95
CA ASN A 57 -24.96 -0.04 28.87
C ASN A 57 -23.87 0.91 28.34
N ASP A 58 -23.88 2.11 28.91
CA ASP A 58 -22.80 3.08 28.85
C ASP A 58 -21.60 2.60 29.69
N ILE A 59 -20.40 2.59 29.09
CA ILE A 59 -19.14 2.69 29.84
C ILE A 59 -18.27 3.74 29.14
N ILE A 60 -18.23 4.93 29.74
CA ILE A 60 -17.20 5.96 29.55
C ILE A 60 -16.17 5.74 30.65
N ILE A 61 -14.86 5.64 30.37
CA ILE A 61 -13.75 6.38 31.04
C ILE A 61 -12.48 6.40 30.15
N ASN A 62 -12.10 7.64 29.80
CA ASN A 62 -10.81 8.29 29.53
C ASN A 62 -9.45 7.57 29.78
N GLY A 63 -8.46 7.89 28.93
CA GLY A 63 -7.21 8.51 29.41
C GLY A 63 -5.85 7.88 29.05
N THR A 64 -5.17 8.51 28.08
CA THR A 64 -3.73 8.90 28.06
C THR A 64 -2.57 7.88 27.98
N GLU A 65 -1.70 8.16 26.99
CA GLU A 65 -0.24 7.97 26.86
C GLU A 65 0.38 6.56 26.70
N ALA A 66 1.03 6.34 25.55
CA ALA A 66 2.39 5.77 25.49
C ALA A 66 3.00 5.96 24.09
N ILE A 67 4.06 6.78 24.03
CA ILE A 67 5.05 6.84 22.97
C ILE A 67 5.85 5.53 23.01
N ALA A 68 5.95 4.81 21.88
CA ALA A 68 6.78 3.61 21.77
C ALA A 68 7.80 3.76 20.63
N THR A 69 9.02 4.07 21.04
CA THR A 69 10.28 3.92 20.30
C THR A 69 10.43 2.48 19.83
N LEU A 70 10.54 2.21 18.52
CA LEU A 70 10.91 0.89 18.01
C LEU A 70 12.43 0.76 17.96
N SER A 71 13.00 0.15 18.99
CA SER A 71 14.28 -0.56 18.93
C SER A 71 14.02 -1.99 18.44
N ILE A 72 14.57 -2.34 17.27
CA ILE A 72 14.50 -3.70 16.72
C ILE A 72 15.65 -4.52 17.32
N SER A 73 15.30 -5.53 18.10
CA SER A 73 16.21 -6.57 18.59
C SER A 73 16.50 -7.58 17.49
N GLN A 74 17.78 -7.91 17.31
CA GLN A 74 18.27 -9.03 16.52
C GLN A 74 18.05 -10.33 17.30
N ASP A 75 17.37 -11.31 16.70
CA ASP A 75 17.43 -12.69 17.14
C ASP A 75 18.27 -13.46 16.10
N ASP A 76 19.49 -13.79 16.51
CA ASP A 76 20.37 -14.75 15.85
C ASP A 76 19.91 -16.17 16.22
N ASP A 77 19.59 -16.98 15.22
CA ASP A 77 19.44 -18.44 15.38
C ASP A 77 20.39 -19.12 14.38
N GLU A 78 21.60 -19.41 14.87
CA GLU A 78 22.54 -20.33 14.26
C GLU A 78 22.04 -21.77 14.40
N LYS A 79 21.97 -22.51 13.30
CA LYS A 79 22.00 -23.97 13.33
C LYS A 79 23.01 -24.49 12.31
N GLU A 80 24.14 -24.94 12.84
CA GLU A 80 25.09 -25.79 12.15
C GLU A 80 24.53 -27.21 12.03
N ASP A 81 24.62 -27.77 10.82
CA ASP A 81 24.57 -29.20 10.55
C ASP A 81 25.89 -29.84 10.99
N GLU A 82 25.85 -31.06 11.55
CA GLU A 82 26.76 -32.13 11.12
C GLU A 82 26.32 -33.52 11.63
N ASN A 83 26.24 -34.47 10.68
CA ASN A 83 26.13 -35.92 10.92
C ASN A 83 27.54 -36.52 11.00
N VAL A 84 27.84 -37.35 12.00
CA VAL A 84 28.80 -38.47 11.88
C VAL A 84 28.36 -39.65 12.76
N GLU A 85 28.67 -40.83 12.24
CA GLU A 85 28.15 -42.18 12.49
C GLU A 85 29.04 -43.02 13.45
N VAL A 86 28.54 -44.22 13.83
CA VAL A 86 29.22 -45.45 14.32
C VAL A 86 29.53 -45.60 15.85
N ASP A 87 28.90 -46.56 16.55
CA ASP A 87 29.41 -47.93 16.74
C ASP A 87 28.51 -48.86 17.61
N GLU A 88 28.71 -50.17 17.37
CA GLU A 88 28.12 -51.45 17.77
C GLU A 88 27.58 -51.70 19.20
N THR A 89 26.53 -52.55 19.29
CA THR A 89 26.66 -53.91 19.89
C THR A 89 25.50 -54.85 19.56
N LYS A 90 25.87 -56.13 19.34
CA LYS A 90 25.11 -57.33 18.93
C LYS A 90 24.07 -57.75 20.00
N THR A 91 23.02 -58.57 19.78
CA THR A 91 22.95 -59.93 19.22
C THR A 91 21.49 -60.46 19.12
N THR A 92 21.27 -61.40 18.18
CA THR A 92 20.41 -62.62 18.23
C THR A 92 18.89 -62.64 17.93
N THR A 93 18.58 -63.13 16.71
CA THR A 93 17.66 -64.25 16.33
C THR A 93 16.14 -64.26 16.57
N LYS A 94 15.40 -64.09 15.44
CA LYS A 94 14.25 -64.87 14.89
C LYS A 94 13.27 -65.62 15.82
N LYS A 95 11.96 -65.29 15.72
CA LYS A 95 10.87 -66.26 15.39
C LYS A 95 9.53 -65.60 15.02
N LYS A 96 8.88 -66.15 13.98
CA LYS A 96 7.53 -65.84 13.45
C LYS A 96 6.42 -66.33 14.39
N ASN A 97 5.27 -65.65 14.45
CA ASN A 97 3.94 -66.24 14.12
C ASN A 97 2.76 -65.25 14.10
N ARG A 98 1.75 -65.63 13.30
CA ARG A 98 0.58 -64.88 12.82
C ARG A 98 -0.64 -64.89 13.77
N LYS A 99 -1.46 -63.82 13.62
CA LYS A 99 -2.94 -63.71 13.70
C LYS A 99 -3.65 -63.70 15.07
N LYS A 100 -4.35 -62.59 15.36
CA LYS A 100 -5.84 -62.52 15.44
C LYS A 100 -6.35 -61.07 15.50
N LYS A 101 -7.44 -60.80 14.75
CA LYS A 101 -8.21 -59.54 14.69
C LYS A 101 -9.13 -59.39 15.91
N LYS A 102 -9.33 -58.14 16.36
CA LYS A 102 -10.49 -57.49 17.04
C LYS A 102 -9.95 -56.16 17.61
N ALA A 103 -10.61 -55.01 17.65
CA ALA A 103 -11.92 -54.56 17.21
C ALA A 103 -11.80 -53.05 16.92
N THR A 104 -12.67 -52.56 16.03
CA THR A 104 -12.86 -51.17 15.66
C THR A 104 -13.12 -50.29 16.88
N THR A 105 -12.26 -49.30 17.12
CA THR A 105 -12.59 -48.13 17.95
C THR A 105 -12.44 -46.92 17.04
N PHE A 106 -13.55 -46.30 16.68
CA PHE A 106 -13.59 -45.00 16.03
C PHE A 106 -13.07 -43.98 17.04
N VAL A 107 -11.81 -43.57 16.88
CA VAL A 107 -11.31 -42.36 17.55
C VAL A 107 -11.75 -41.20 16.66
N THR A 108 -12.79 -40.49 17.10
CA THR A 108 -13.11 -39.15 16.63
C THR A 108 -11.97 -38.23 17.04
N ASN A 109 -10.96 -38.10 16.18
CA ASN A 109 -9.98 -37.03 16.29
C ASN A 109 -10.66 -35.74 15.83
N ASN A 110 -11.32 -35.06 16.77
CA ASN A 110 -11.43 -33.62 16.72
C ASN A 110 -10.03 -33.05 16.96
N SER A 111 -9.16 -33.13 15.96
CA SER A 111 -8.02 -32.23 15.88
C SER A 111 -8.55 -30.98 15.19
N SER A 112 -8.84 -29.95 15.98
CA SER A 112 -8.77 -28.58 15.50
C SER A 112 -7.34 -28.36 15.00
N THR A 113 -7.10 -28.71 13.74
CA THR A 113 -5.84 -28.44 13.06
C THR A 113 -5.74 -26.92 13.03
N SER A 114 -4.96 -26.36 13.95
CA SER A 114 -4.44 -25.01 13.83
C SER A 114 -3.75 -24.99 12.48
N ILE A 115 -4.39 -24.37 11.48
CA ILE A 115 -3.78 -24.15 10.17
C ILE A 115 -2.54 -23.31 10.48
N SER A 116 -1.36 -23.93 10.45
CA SER A 116 -0.11 -23.19 10.54
C SER A 116 -0.11 -22.23 9.35
N ARG A 117 -0.19 -20.92 9.61
CA ARG A 117 -0.12 -19.92 8.55
C ARG A 117 1.14 -20.19 7.74
N LEU A 118 1.00 -20.26 6.42
CA LEU A 118 2.13 -20.42 5.52
C LEU A 118 3.10 -19.27 5.78
N GLN A 119 4.38 -19.59 6.02
CA GLN A 119 5.42 -18.60 6.23
C GLN A 119 6.15 -18.32 4.92
N GLN A 120 6.61 -17.08 4.75
CA GLN A 120 7.44 -16.71 3.62
C GLN A 120 8.79 -17.45 3.64
N THR A 121 9.36 -17.73 2.47
CA THR A 121 10.70 -18.34 2.33
C THR A 121 11.82 -17.30 2.48
N ASN A 122 13.07 -17.75 2.54
CA ASN A 122 14.26 -16.89 2.45
C ASN A 122 15.22 -17.41 1.35
N PRO A 123 15.40 -16.71 0.22
CA PRO A 123 14.74 -15.45 -0.16
C PRO A 123 13.22 -15.61 -0.34
N PRO A 124 12.42 -14.52 -0.28
CA PRO A 124 10.98 -14.58 -0.50
C PRO A 124 10.65 -15.17 -1.87
N SER A 125 9.59 -15.98 -1.95
CA SER A 125 9.18 -16.62 -3.20
C SER A 125 7.69 -16.97 -3.27
N ILE A 126 7.01 -16.98 -2.13
CA ILE A 126 5.58 -17.27 -2.06
C ILE A 126 4.81 -15.97 -2.34
N PRO A 127 3.90 -15.95 -3.34
CA PRO A 127 3.06 -14.79 -3.60
C PRO A 127 2.22 -14.37 -2.39
N ILE A 128 1.97 -13.06 -2.26
CA ILE A 128 1.23 -12.52 -1.12
C ILE A 128 -0.18 -13.13 -1.02
N CYS A 129 -0.89 -13.31 -2.14
CA CYS A 129 -2.21 -13.93 -2.12
C CYS A 129 -2.21 -15.37 -1.60
N ASP A 130 -1.10 -16.09 -1.76
CA ASP A 130 -0.99 -17.49 -1.34
C ASP A 130 -0.62 -17.59 0.16
N LEU A 131 0.00 -16.55 0.74
CA LEU A 131 0.21 -16.40 2.19
C LEU A 131 -1.08 -16.06 2.95
N TYR A 132 -2.03 -15.39 2.30
CA TYR A 132 -3.31 -14.96 2.88
C TYR A 132 -4.48 -15.53 2.07
N PRO A 133 -4.74 -16.85 2.15
CA PRO A 133 -5.76 -17.52 1.32
C PRO A 133 -7.20 -17.08 1.62
N ASP A 134 -7.44 -16.39 2.73
CA ASP A 134 -8.73 -15.79 3.09
C ASP A 134 -8.92 -14.36 2.53
N GLY A 135 -7.90 -13.81 1.85
CA GLY A 135 -7.90 -12.44 1.32
C GLY A 135 -7.82 -11.36 2.40
N ASN A 136 -7.55 -11.71 3.66
CA ASN A 136 -7.40 -10.76 4.75
C ASN A 136 -5.94 -10.33 4.89
N TYR A 137 -5.54 -9.40 4.03
CA TYR A 137 -4.19 -8.82 4.06
C TYR A 137 -4.01 -7.88 5.25
N PRO A 138 -2.78 -7.76 5.80
CA PRO A 138 -2.51 -6.91 6.95
C PRO A 138 -2.85 -5.45 6.70
N GLU A 139 -3.51 -4.83 7.66
CA GLU A 139 -3.79 -3.39 7.62
C GLU A 139 -2.49 -2.59 7.77
N GLY A 140 -2.47 -1.39 7.18
CA GLY A 140 -1.44 -0.41 7.48
C GLY A 140 -1.68 0.25 8.85
N GLN A 141 -0.89 1.27 9.15
CA GLN A 141 -1.16 2.11 10.32
C GLN A 141 -2.47 2.89 10.10
N ILE A 142 -3.40 2.76 11.05
CA ILE A 142 -4.64 3.54 11.06
C ILE A 142 -4.44 4.74 11.99
N LEU A 143 -4.65 5.93 11.46
CA LEU A 143 -4.52 7.20 12.19
C LEU A 143 -5.88 7.88 12.28
N GLU A 144 -6.12 8.58 13.39
CA GLU A 144 -7.24 9.51 13.48
C GLU A 144 -6.96 10.73 12.59
N HIS A 145 -8.01 11.30 11.99
CA HIS A 145 -7.85 12.52 11.20
C HIS A 145 -7.46 13.71 12.09
N PRO A 146 -6.59 14.61 11.60
CA PRO A 146 -6.22 15.80 12.34
C PRO A 146 -7.44 16.69 12.58
N ILE A 147 -7.57 17.19 13.80
CA ILE A 147 -8.64 18.13 14.17
C ILE A 147 -8.16 19.55 13.77
N PRO A 148 -8.94 20.33 13.00
CA PRO A 148 -8.56 21.69 12.65
C PRO A 148 -8.31 22.55 13.90
N LYS A 149 -7.20 23.31 13.92
CA LYS A 149 -6.85 24.23 15.01
C LYS A 149 -7.73 25.49 15.07
N ILE A 150 -8.41 25.82 13.96
CA ILE A 150 -9.38 26.92 13.90
C ILE A 150 -10.68 26.41 14.52
N PRO A 151 -11.36 27.19 15.40
CA PRO A 151 -12.63 26.78 15.98
C PRO A 151 -13.53 26.25 14.87
N PRO A 152 -14.09 25.04 15.02
CA PRO A 152 -14.87 24.43 13.96
C PRO A 152 -16.05 25.35 13.70
N THR A 153 -15.99 26.13 12.62
CA THR A 153 -17.21 26.44 11.90
C THR A 153 -17.86 25.09 11.62
N ASP A 154 -19.16 24.99 11.88
CA ASP A 154 -20.08 23.84 11.94
C ASP A 154 -20.05 22.84 10.75
N ARG A 155 -18.88 22.57 10.16
CA ARG A 155 -18.64 21.93 8.86
C ARG A 155 -17.37 21.06 8.82
N SER A 156 -16.66 20.86 9.93
CA SER A 156 -15.47 19.97 9.93
C SER A 156 -15.92 18.51 9.75
N LEU A 157 -15.79 17.95 8.54
CA LEU A 157 -16.33 16.62 8.18
C LEU A 157 -15.54 15.45 8.79
N ALA A 158 -14.39 15.73 9.40
CA ALA A 158 -13.53 14.73 10.04
C ALA A 158 -13.97 14.37 11.48
N ILE A 159 -14.81 15.18 12.13
CA ILE A 159 -15.23 14.94 13.52
C ILE A 159 -16.04 13.64 13.59
N ASN A 160 -15.71 12.79 14.58
CA ASN A 160 -16.38 11.51 14.83
C ASN A 160 -16.37 10.54 13.64
N ARG A 161 -15.50 10.71 12.64
CA ARG A 161 -15.52 9.87 11.42
C ARG A 161 -15.31 8.38 11.73
N MET A 162 -14.47 8.07 12.71
CA MET A 162 -14.17 6.69 13.10
C MET A 162 -15.32 6.01 13.87
N THR A 163 -16.19 6.79 14.53
CA THR A 163 -17.29 6.29 15.37
C THR A 163 -18.66 6.40 14.71
N ASN A 164 -18.84 7.37 13.80
CA ASN A 164 -20.09 7.62 13.10
C ASN A 164 -20.50 6.41 12.24
N GLU A 165 -21.72 5.91 12.46
CA GLU A 165 -22.23 4.70 11.83
C GLU A 165 -22.30 4.79 10.31
N GLU A 166 -22.78 5.91 9.77
CA GLU A 166 -22.84 6.15 8.32
C GLU A 166 -21.44 6.06 7.68
N LYS A 167 -20.43 6.68 8.32
CA LYS A 167 -19.05 6.66 7.82
C LYS A 167 -18.43 5.27 7.89
N ARG A 168 -18.73 4.50 8.95
CA ARG A 168 -18.30 3.10 9.05
C ARG A 168 -18.94 2.24 7.97
N MET A 169 -20.22 2.44 7.64
CA MET A 169 -20.87 1.71 6.55
C MET A 169 -20.30 2.07 5.18
N LEU A 170 -19.99 3.35 4.95
CA LEU A 170 -19.33 3.80 3.72
C LEU A 170 -17.92 3.19 3.58
N ASP A 171 -17.17 3.10 4.67
CA ASP A 171 -15.84 2.49 4.69
C ASP A 171 -15.91 0.98 4.41
N MET A 172 -16.86 0.28 5.05
CA MET A 172 -17.14 -1.13 4.78
C MET A 172 -17.51 -1.38 3.31
N ALA A 173 -18.21 -0.45 2.66
CA ALA A 173 -18.52 -0.57 1.24
C ALA A 173 -17.28 -0.51 0.32
N GLN A 174 -16.16 0.01 0.80
CA GLN A 174 -14.88 0.08 0.08
C GLN A 174 -13.89 -1.04 0.46
N THR A 175 -14.30 -2.02 1.27
CA THR A 175 -13.43 -3.08 1.81
C THR A 175 -12.57 -3.77 0.74
N GLU A 176 -13.12 -4.04 -0.44
CA GLU A 176 -12.38 -4.70 -1.52
C GLU A 176 -11.24 -3.83 -2.06
N ILE A 177 -11.46 -2.52 -2.22
CA ILE A 177 -10.40 -1.57 -2.62
C ILE A 177 -9.28 -1.58 -1.58
N TYR A 178 -9.63 -1.56 -0.30
CA TYR A 178 -8.63 -1.60 0.77
C TYR A 178 -7.88 -2.93 0.82
N ARG A 179 -8.55 -4.05 0.55
CA ARG A 179 -7.89 -5.36 0.45
C ARG A 179 -6.87 -5.38 -0.68
N GLU A 180 -7.23 -4.88 -1.87
CA GLU A 180 -6.31 -4.76 -3.01
C GLU A 180 -5.09 -3.89 -2.68
N LEU A 181 -5.31 -2.71 -2.06
CA LEU A 181 -4.22 -1.84 -1.59
C LEU A 181 -3.33 -2.53 -0.56
N ARG A 182 -3.92 -3.25 0.41
CA ARG A 182 -3.18 -3.95 1.48
C ARG A 182 -2.34 -5.11 0.92
N GLN A 183 -2.84 -5.84 -0.07
CA GLN A 183 -2.07 -6.87 -0.77
C GLN A 183 -0.84 -6.27 -1.46
N ALA A 184 -1.04 -5.21 -2.25
CA ALA A 184 0.04 -4.51 -2.92
C ALA A 184 1.07 -3.94 -1.91
N ALA A 185 0.59 -3.41 -0.77
CA ALA A 185 1.45 -2.84 0.26
C ALA A 185 2.27 -3.91 0.99
N GLU A 186 1.69 -5.08 1.22
CA GLU A 186 2.42 -6.21 1.80
C GLU A 186 3.50 -6.74 0.84
N CYS A 187 3.22 -6.77 -0.47
CA CYS A 187 4.22 -7.07 -1.49
C CYS A 187 5.39 -6.08 -1.43
N HIS A 188 5.08 -4.79 -1.34
CA HIS A 188 6.08 -3.72 -1.21
C HIS A 188 6.93 -3.89 0.05
N ARG A 189 6.31 -4.13 1.21
CA ARG A 189 6.98 -4.36 2.50
C ARG A 189 7.95 -5.54 2.47
N GLN A 190 7.54 -6.68 1.92
CA GLN A 190 8.41 -7.85 1.84
C GLN A 190 9.54 -7.66 0.82
N THR A 191 9.23 -7.09 -0.35
CA THR A 191 10.23 -6.78 -1.37
C THR A 191 11.29 -5.82 -0.84
N ARG A 192 10.91 -4.67 -0.26
CA ARG A 192 11.87 -3.68 0.25
C ARG A 192 12.73 -4.24 1.39
N LYS A 193 12.15 -5.02 2.30
CA LYS A 193 12.88 -5.66 3.41
C LYS A 193 13.96 -6.59 2.86
N TRP A 194 13.63 -7.34 1.81
CA TRP A 194 14.58 -8.21 1.14
C TRP A 194 15.66 -7.42 0.39
N VAL A 195 15.30 -6.36 -0.35
CA VAL A 195 16.28 -5.50 -1.04
C VAL A 195 17.32 -4.93 -0.08
N MET A 196 16.87 -4.42 1.07
CA MET A 196 17.75 -3.88 2.11
C MET A 196 18.75 -4.90 2.66
N SER A 197 18.52 -6.20 2.50
CA SER A 197 19.42 -7.24 3.04
C SER A 197 20.63 -7.54 2.15
N TRP A 198 20.69 -7.02 0.93
CA TRP A 198 21.76 -7.36 -0.02
C TRP A 198 22.26 -6.21 -0.87
N ILE A 199 21.53 -5.08 -0.95
CA ILE A 199 22.00 -3.93 -1.72
C ILE A 199 23.27 -3.37 -1.10
N GLU A 200 24.34 -3.29 -1.89
CA GLU A 200 25.66 -2.89 -1.42
C GLU A 200 26.42 -2.10 -2.51
N PRO A 201 27.41 -1.26 -2.13
CA PRO A 201 28.29 -0.60 -3.10
C PRO A 201 29.04 -1.62 -3.95
N GLY A 202 29.30 -1.28 -5.22
CA GLY A 202 29.95 -2.15 -6.19
C GLY A 202 28.97 -2.89 -7.12
N MET A 203 27.67 -2.91 -6.81
CA MET A 203 26.64 -3.43 -7.70
C MET A 203 26.31 -2.45 -8.83
N LYS A 204 26.04 -2.95 -10.04
CA LYS A 204 25.49 -2.11 -11.10
C LYS A 204 24.04 -1.76 -10.79
N MET A 205 23.63 -0.54 -11.14
CA MET A 205 22.24 -0.10 -10.95
C MET A 205 21.25 -1.00 -11.69
N ILE A 206 21.62 -1.51 -12.87
CA ILE A 206 20.77 -2.41 -13.66
C ILE A 206 20.52 -3.74 -12.93
N ASP A 207 21.56 -4.33 -12.34
CA ASP A 207 21.47 -5.59 -11.60
C ASP A 207 20.60 -5.42 -10.35
N ILE A 208 20.70 -4.26 -9.67
CA ILE A 208 19.84 -3.90 -8.54
C ILE A 208 18.37 -3.85 -8.96
N CYS A 209 18.06 -3.12 -10.03
CA CYS A 209 16.68 -2.94 -10.50
C CYS A 209 16.09 -4.26 -10.98
N GLU A 210 16.80 -5.01 -11.82
CA GLU A 210 16.31 -6.31 -12.33
C GLU A 210 16.06 -7.31 -11.19
N ARG A 211 16.98 -7.38 -10.21
CA ARG A 211 16.83 -8.27 -9.05
C ARG A 211 15.63 -7.89 -8.18
N LEU A 212 15.44 -6.59 -7.91
CA LEU A 212 14.29 -6.07 -7.17
C LEU A 212 12.97 -6.38 -7.91
N GLU A 213 12.90 -6.06 -9.20
CA GLU A 213 11.68 -6.21 -9.99
C GLU A 213 11.28 -7.68 -10.15
N ASN A 214 12.23 -8.60 -10.30
CA ASN A 214 11.95 -10.03 -10.35
C ASN A 214 11.33 -10.54 -9.05
N MET A 215 11.82 -10.07 -7.90
CA MET A 215 11.20 -10.36 -6.61
C MET A 215 9.78 -9.79 -6.55
N ASN A 216 9.63 -8.53 -6.97
CA ASN A 216 8.34 -7.86 -6.93
C ASN A 216 7.29 -8.56 -7.81
N ARG A 217 7.64 -8.91 -9.05
CA ARG A 217 6.78 -9.72 -9.96
C ARG A 217 6.38 -11.05 -9.35
N THR A 218 7.30 -11.71 -8.65
CA THR A 218 7.06 -12.99 -7.97
C THR A 218 6.06 -12.82 -6.82
N LEU A 219 6.32 -11.87 -5.91
CA LEU A 219 5.51 -11.68 -4.71
C LEU A 219 4.11 -11.11 -5.04
N ILE A 220 3.99 -10.23 -6.04
CA ILE A 220 2.69 -9.69 -6.45
C ILE A 220 1.87 -10.69 -7.28
N LYS A 221 2.51 -11.74 -7.81
CA LYS A 221 1.95 -12.68 -8.78
C LYS A 221 1.52 -11.96 -10.05
N GLU A 222 2.49 -11.37 -10.74
CA GLU A 222 2.27 -10.59 -11.95
C GLU A 222 1.33 -11.32 -12.93
N ASN A 223 0.27 -10.62 -13.33
CA ASN A 223 -0.77 -11.13 -14.21
C ASN A 223 -1.35 -9.94 -14.98
N GLY A 224 -0.83 -9.72 -16.19
CA GLY A 224 -1.37 -8.73 -17.12
C GLY A 224 -1.49 -7.34 -16.49
N LEU A 225 -2.71 -6.79 -16.52
CA LEU A 225 -3.03 -5.48 -15.93
C LEU A 225 -3.71 -5.63 -14.55
N GLU A 226 -4.04 -6.86 -14.17
CA GLU A 226 -4.71 -7.20 -12.93
C GLU A 226 -3.75 -7.19 -11.74
N ALA A 227 -2.47 -7.52 -11.93
CA ALA A 227 -1.46 -7.48 -10.89
C ALA A 227 -0.08 -7.27 -11.49
N GLY A 228 0.73 -6.40 -10.89
CA GLY A 228 2.07 -6.12 -11.43
C GLY A 228 2.79 -4.97 -10.77
N LEU A 229 3.84 -4.52 -11.46
CA LEU A 229 4.62 -3.34 -11.12
C LEU A 229 3.87 -2.09 -11.58
N ALA A 230 3.67 -1.12 -10.70
CA ALA A 230 2.90 0.08 -11.04
C ALA A 230 3.70 1.08 -11.90
N PHE A 231 5.00 1.14 -11.67
CA PHE A 231 5.95 2.01 -12.37
C PHE A 231 7.38 1.43 -12.25
N PRO A 232 8.34 1.87 -13.06
CA PRO A 232 9.72 1.38 -13.02
C PRO A 232 10.41 1.60 -11.68
N THR A 233 11.44 0.79 -11.38
CA THR A 233 12.25 0.99 -10.17
C THR A 233 13.13 2.23 -10.30
N GLY A 234 12.74 3.32 -9.65
CA GLY A 234 13.60 4.47 -9.45
C GLY A 234 14.75 4.13 -8.51
N CYS A 235 15.97 4.48 -8.92
CA CYS A 235 17.20 4.29 -8.14
C CYS A 235 18.10 5.54 -8.25
N SER A 236 17.50 6.71 -8.11
CA SER A 236 18.14 7.99 -8.42
C SER A 236 19.29 8.28 -7.45
N LEU A 237 20.45 8.65 -8.00
CA LEU A 237 21.67 8.85 -7.22
C LEU A 237 21.95 10.33 -6.96
N ASN A 238 22.41 10.65 -5.75
CA ASN A 238 22.98 11.94 -5.37
C ASN A 238 22.02 13.10 -5.67
N ASN A 239 22.47 14.08 -6.46
CA ASN A 239 21.71 15.28 -6.82
C ASN A 239 20.48 14.99 -7.73
N CYS A 240 20.39 13.81 -8.34
CA CYS A 240 19.19 13.40 -9.06
C CYS A 240 18.15 12.92 -8.04
N ALA A 241 17.06 13.67 -7.86
CA ALA A 241 16.07 13.38 -6.82
C ALA A 241 15.19 12.16 -7.14
N ALA A 242 14.70 12.05 -8.38
CA ALA A 242 13.72 11.04 -8.78
C ALA A 242 13.82 10.71 -10.28
N HIS A 243 13.08 9.66 -10.69
CA HIS A 243 12.83 9.25 -12.07
C HIS A 243 14.05 8.79 -12.88
N TYR A 244 15.21 8.55 -12.26
CA TYR A 244 16.27 7.77 -12.88
C TYR A 244 16.09 6.28 -12.58
N THR A 245 16.07 5.49 -13.65
CA THR A 245 16.26 4.03 -13.68
C THR A 245 17.20 3.73 -14.86
N PRO A 246 18.12 2.76 -14.76
CA PRO A 246 19.10 2.50 -15.80
C PRO A 246 18.43 1.99 -17.08
N ASN A 247 18.81 2.56 -18.23
CA ASN A 247 18.50 1.99 -19.53
C ASN A 247 19.52 0.89 -19.88
N ASN A 248 19.22 0.11 -20.93
CA ASN A 248 20.18 -0.85 -21.46
C ASN A 248 21.51 -0.17 -21.82
N GLY A 249 22.63 -0.75 -21.39
CA GLY A 249 23.97 -0.21 -21.58
C GLY A 249 24.43 0.78 -20.51
N ASP A 250 23.59 1.11 -19.53
CA ASP A 250 24.01 1.86 -18.36
C ASP A 250 24.97 1.02 -17.51
N ASN A 251 26.17 1.56 -17.27
CA ASN A 251 27.22 0.90 -16.49
C ASN A 251 27.46 1.60 -15.15
N THR A 252 26.52 2.42 -14.68
CA THR A 252 26.58 3.07 -13.38
C THR A 252 26.64 2.02 -12.28
N ILE A 253 27.60 2.19 -11.36
CA ILE A 253 27.84 1.33 -10.21
C ILE A 253 27.54 2.14 -8.96
N LEU A 254 26.75 1.57 -8.05
CA LEU A 254 26.47 2.16 -6.74
C LEU A 254 27.76 2.31 -5.93
N GLN A 255 28.04 3.51 -5.44
CA GLN A 255 29.23 3.82 -4.64
C GLN A 255 28.91 3.92 -3.14
N HIS A 256 29.96 3.85 -2.31
CA HIS A 256 29.82 3.97 -0.85
C HIS A 256 29.25 5.34 -0.41
N ASP A 257 29.66 6.41 -1.09
CA ASP A 257 29.24 7.78 -0.74
C ASP A 257 27.97 8.24 -1.49
N ASP A 258 27.31 7.33 -2.22
CA ASP A 258 26.07 7.65 -2.92
C ASP A 258 24.88 7.74 -1.96
N VAL A 259 23.98 8.68 -2.26
CA VAL A 259 22.64 8.75 -1.70
C VAL A 259 21.64 8.27 -2.76
N CYS A 260 21.19 7.02 -2.62
CA CYS A 260 20.33 6.35 -3.57
C CYS A 260 18.88 6.33 -3.08
N LYS A 261 17.94 6.86 -3.87
CA LYS A 261 16.51 6.80 -3.57
C LYS A 261 15.92 5.61 -4.31
N ILE A 262 15.51 4.58 -3.56
CA ILE A 262 14.81 3.41 -4.11
C ILE A 262 13.32 3.68 -4.04
N ASP A 263 12.70 3.78 -5.21
CA ASP A 263 11.31 4.14 -5.38
C ASP A 263 10.67 3.15 -6.37
N PHE A 264 9.72 2.35 -5.91
CA PHE A 264 9.09 1.35 -6.76
C PHE A 264 7.63 1.15 -6.35
N GLY A 265 6.82 0.74 -7.32
CA GLY A 265 5.39 0.57 -7.12
C GLY A 265 4.88 -0.83 -7.34
N THR A 266 3.80 -1.17 -6.65
CA THR A 266 3.03 -2.41 -6.82
C THR A 266 1.56 -2.08 -7.02
N HIS A 267 0.83 -2.93 -7.75
CA HIS A 267 -0.62 -2.78 -7.84
C HIS A 267 -1.37 -4.09 -7.93
N ILE A 268 -2.63 -4.04 -7.51
CA ILE A 268 -3.68 -5.02 -7.81
C ILE A 268 -4.86 -4.26 -8.41
N ASN A 269 -5.35 -4.64 -9.59
CA ASN A 269 -6.47 -4.01 -10.31
C ASN A 269 -6.36 -2.48 -10.41
N GLY A 270 -5.14 -1.97 -10.64
CA GLY A 270 -4.85 -0.54 -10.69
C GLY A 270 -4.84 0.19 -9.35
N ARG A 271 -4.94 -0.50 -8.21
CA ARG A 271 -4.74 0.07 -6.86
C ARG A 271 -3.25 0.13 -6.56
N ILE A 272 -2.66 1.29 -6.79
CA ILE A 272 -1.22 1.51 -6.73
C ILE A 272 -0.77 1.77 -5.29
N ILE A 273 0.33 1.14 -4.92
CA ILE A 273 1.17 1.54 -3.80
C ILE A 273 2.40 2.21 -4.37
N ASP A 274 2.57 3.47 -4.01
CA ASP A 274 3.75 4.29 -4.27
C ASP A 274 4.45 4.52 -2.93
N CYS A 275 5.66 3.98 -2.79
CA CYS A 275 6.42 4.04 -1.55
C CYS A 275 7.91 3.92 -1.84
N ALA A 276 8.69 4.79 -1.23
CA ALA A 276 10.13 4.88 -1.43
C ALA A 276 10.88 4.89 -0.10
N TRP A 277 12.19 4.63 -0.17
CA TRP A 277 13.13 4.93 0.90
C TRP A 277 14.47 5.39 0.32
N THR A 278 15.29 6.01 1.17
CA THR A 278 16.65 6.40 0.82
C THR A 278 17.65 5.44 1.45
N LEU A 279 18.62 5.01 0.66
CA LEU A 279 19.77 4.20 1.02
C LEU A 279 21.02 5.09 0.96
N ALA A 280 21.76 5.14 2.07
CA ALA A 280 23.09 5.73 2.15
C ALA A 280 23.95 4.82 3.05
N PHE A 281 25.17 4.51 2.62
CA PHE A 281 26.08 3.66 3.40
C PHE A 281 27.00 4.48 4.31
N ASN A 282 27.32 5.71 3.90
CA ASN A 282 28.10 6.63 4.70
C ASN A 282 27.21 7.32 5.75
N PRO A 283 27.47 7.16 7.07
CA PRO A 283 26.68 7.78 8.14
C PRO A 283 26.64 9.31 8.10
N LYS A 284 27.52 9.97 7.32
CA LYS A 284 27.48 11.43 7.13
C LYS A 284 26.13 11.94 6.62
N TYR A 285 25.31 11.08 6.00
CA TYR A 285 23.98 11.43 5.50
C TYR A 285 22.85 11.10 6.48
N ASP A 286 23.12 10.55 7.67
CA ASP A 286 22.07 10.08 8.59
C ASP A 286 21.11 11.19 9.02
N GLU A 287 21.63 12.39 9.35
CA GLU A 287 20.79 13.53 9.71
C GLU A 287 19.97 14.04 8.53
N LEU A 288 20.49 13.99 7.30
CA LEU A 288 19.71 14.32 6.10
C LEU A 288 18.55 13.32 5.91
N LEU A 289 18.82 12.02 6.04
CA LEU A 289 17.81 10.97 5.91
C LEU A 289 16.75 11.08 7.02
N LYS A 290 17.17 11.46 8.23
CA LYS A 290 16.28 11.71 9.36
C LYS A 290 15.38 12.92 9.12
N ALA A 291 15.93 14.06 8.69
CA ALA A 291 15.17 15.27 8.38
C ALA A 291 14.06 15.00 7.36
N VAL A 292 14.39 14.33 6.26
CA VAL A 292 13.41 14.00 5.21
C VAL A 292 12.35 13.00 5.70
N ARG A 293 12.74 12.03 6.53
CA ARG A 293 11.80 11.08 7.14
C ARG A 293 10.83 11.78 8.09
N GLU A 294 11.32 12.68 8.94
CA GLU A 294 10.50 13.45 9.88
C GLU A 294 9.56 14.40 9.14
N ALA A 295 10.04 15.09 8.10
CA ALA A 295 9.21 15.91 7.23
C ALA A 295 8.12 15.10 6.52
N THR A 296 8.45 13.92 5.98
CA THR A 296 7.47 13.01 5.36
C THR A 296 6.41 12.56 6.35
N ASN A 297 6.82 12.14 7.55
CA ASN A 297 5.89 11.72 8.61
C ASN A 297 5.01 12.88 9.08
N THR A 298 5.54 14.11 9.12
CA THR A 298 4.77 15.32 9.42
C THR A 298 3.70 15.55 8.36
N GLY A 299 4.04 15.37 7.08
CA GLY A 299 3.07 15.39 5.99
C GLY A 299 1.95 14.35 6.17
N ILE A 300 2.31 13.11 6.51
CA ILE A 300 1.35 12.02 6.79
C ILE A 300 0.41 12.39 7.96
N GLN A 301 0.95 12.93 9.05
CA GLN A 301 0.17 13.33 10.23
C GLN A 301 -0.73 14.53 9.96
N THR A 302 -0.28 15.44 9.09
CA THR A 302 -1.04 16.65 8.72
C THR A 302 -2.11 16.34 7.69
N ALA A 303 -1.92 15.32 6.85
CA ALA A 303 -2.88 14.94 5.84
C ALA A 303 -4.20 14.43 6.44
N GLY A 304 -5.32 14.89 5.87
CA GLY A 304 -6.64 14.49 6.32
C GLY A 304 -7.73 15.04 5.40
N ILE A 305 -8.94 14.50 5.56
CA ILE A 305 -10.12 15.03 4.87
C ILE A 305 -10.32 16.48 5.29
N ASP A 306 -10.61 17.35 4.32
CA ASP A 306 -10.77 18.81 4.46
C ASP A 306 -9.49 19.60 4.82
N VAL A 307 -8.32 18.96 4.91
CA VAL A 307 -7.06 19.68 5.08
C VAL A 307 -6.64 20.34 3.76
N ARG A 308 -6.19 21.59 3.81
CA ARG A 308 -5.68 22.30 2.65
C ARG A 308 -4.29 21.78 2.28
N LEU A 309 -4.05 21.55 1.00
CA LEU A 309 -2.74 21.06 0.52
C LEU A 309 -1.58 22.01 0.88
N CYS A 310 -1.81 23.33 0.89
CA CYS A 310 -0.80 24.31 1.29
C CYS A 310 -0.38 24.16 2.76
N ASP A 311 -1.30 23.77 3.64
CA ASP A 311 -1.01 23.61 5.07
C ASP A 311 -0.14 22.37 5.32
N ILE A 312 -0.35 21.31 4.51
CA ILE A 312 0.52 20.13 4.49
C ILE A 312 1.92 20.53 4.02
N GLY A 313 2.01 21.30 2.93
CA GLY A 313 3.29 21.80 2.40
C GLY A 313 4.05 22.68 3.40
N GLU A 314 3.35 23.61 4.06
CA GLU A 314 3.91 24.48 5.10
C GLU A 314 4.46 23.67 6.28
N ALA A 315 3.69 22.69 6.79
CA ALA A 315 4.13 21.84 7.90
C ALA A 315 5.33 20.96 7.53
N ILE A 316 5.36 20.39 6.31
CA ILE A 316 6.49 19.63 5.80
C ILE A 316 7.74 20.51 5.72
N GLN A 317 7.61 21.72 5.18
CA GLN A 317 8.72 22.67 5.03
C GLN A 317 9.26 23.12 6.39
N GLU A 318 8.37 23.47 7.33
CA GLU A 318 8.74 23.88 8.68
C GLU A 318 9.60 22.81 9.37
N VAL A 319 9.19 21.54 9.29
CA VAL A 319 9.97 20.45 9.89
C VAL A 319 11.27 20.22 9.12
N MET A 320 11.24 20.16 7.79
CA MET A 320 12.46 19.95 6.98
C MET A 320 13.54 20.99 7.28
N GLU A 321 13.18 22.28 7.24
CA GLU A 321 14.09 23.42 7.44
C GLU A 321 14.43 23.67 8.92
N SER A 322 13.89 22.88 9.85
CA SER A 322 14.28 22.91 11.27
C SER A 322 15.54 22.09 11.57
N HIS A 323 15.98 21.26 10.64
CA HIS A 323 17.22 20.50 10.75
C HIS A 323 18.41 21.33 10.27
N GLU A 324 19.60 20.98 10.75
CA GLU A 324 20.87 21.47 10.22
C GLU A 324 21.77 20.24 10.01
N ILE A 325 22.45 20.15 8.88
CA ILE A 325 23.35 19.04 8.56
C ILE A 325 24.76 19.56 8.26
N GLU A 326 25.77 18.82 8.72
CA GLU A 326 27.17 19.05 8.35
C GLU A 326 27.63 17.98 7.36
N LEU A 327 28.00 18.41 6.14
CA LEU A 327 28.53 17.52 5.11
C LEU A 327 29.92 18.02 4.70
N ASP A 328 30.92 17.16 4.92
CA ASP A 328 32.32 17.40 4.51
C ASP A 328 32.86 18.77 5.00
N GLY A 329 32.52 19.15 6.24
CA GLY A 329 32.95 20.40 6.88
C GLY A 329 32.13 21.64 6.50
N LYS A 330 31.00 21.47 5.80
CA LYS A 330 30.09 22.55 5.44
C LYS A 330 28.69 22.31 5.99
N LEU A 331 28.15 23.32 6.65
CA LEU A 331 26.78 23.32 7.17
C LEU A 331 25.77 23.66 6.07
N TYR A 332 24.65 22.96 6.10
CA TYR A 332 23.48 23.18 5.26
C TYR A 332 22.22 23.21 6.16
N PRO A 333 21.29 24.15 5.89
CA PRO A 333 19.97 24.13 6.51
C PRO A 333 19.08 23.05 5.90
#